data_AF-A0A2D8RNX1-F1
#
_entry.id   AF-A0A2D8RNX1-F1
#
_cell.length_a   1.000
_cell.length_b   1.000
_cell.length_c   1.000
_cell.angle_alpha   90.00
_cell.angle_beta   90.00
_cell.angle_gamma   90.00
#
_symmetry.space_group_name_H-M   'P 1'
#
loop_
_entity.id
_entity.type
_entity.pdbx_description
1 polymer ?
#
loop_
_entity_poly.entity_id
_entity_poly.type
_entity_poly.pdbx_seq_one_letter_code
_entity_poly.pdbx_strand_id
1 'polypeptide(L)'
;MAAFALFSTSCSDSATEMAESVEPTKIVFISGMPSHPSGQHEFKAGTILLARALEEQSGLPLEVAIAHHGWPEDESIFDGAKAVIIYSDGNARHPVNGHEAKMDELVSNGVGLMCMHYGVEVPKGEQGEYFKKWIGGHYESAYSANPHWTAEVKIDADHPISRGVPGFSANDEWYYNIRFVSPKTAADIITGIPTRENINRYVHWNQFAEKLLGTRQTMMWAVDRPDGGRGIGFTGGHWHRNWAIDDFRKVVLNAIVWTAALEVPENGVSSEAITEAQLNENLDEKKEIVHIALPSEADLTQPAADPIPYRWPGKQKP
;
A
#
# COMPACT_ATOMS: atom_id res chain seq x y z
N MET A 1 3.08 62.99 -55.97
CA MET A 1 3.35 61.54 -55.78
C MET A 1 4.61 61.44 -54.96
N ALA A 2 4.50 61.19 -53.66
CA ALA A 2 4.76 59.89 -52.99
C ALA A 2 6.28 59.68 -52.80
N ALA A 3 6.84 59.32 -51.64
CA ALA A 3 6.29 58.79 -50.39
C ALA A 3 7.25 59.14 -49.23
N PHE A 4 6.68 59.35 -48.03
CA PHE A 4 7.43 59.42 -46.77
C PHE A 4 7.60 57.99 -46.23
N ALA A 5 8.83 57.59 -45.92
CA ALA A 5 9.12 56.33 -45.25
C ALA A 5 8.90 56.50 -43.73
N LEU A 6 7.99 55.70 -43.17
CA LEU A 6 7.81 55.52 -41.74
C LEU A 6 8.41 54.16 -41.37
N PHE A 7 9.49 54.17 -40.60
CA PHE A 7 9.99 52.98 -39.91
C PHE A 7 9.11 52.75 -38.68
N SER A 8 8.30 51.69 -38.68
CA SER A 8 7.67 51.16 -37.48
C SER A 8 8.57 50.09 -36.88
N THR A 9 9.25 50.41 -35.78
CA THR A 9 9.86 49.41 -34.90
C THR A 9 8.74 48.69 -34.15
N SER A 10 8.47 47.42 -34.49
CA SER A 10 7.64 46.55 -33.66
C SER A 10 8.49 46.01 -32.51
N CYS A 11 8.25 46.50 -31.29
CA CYS A 11 8.69 45.78 -30.11
C CYS A 11 7.87 44.48 -30.03
N SER A 12 8.52 43.33 -30.16
CA SER A 12 7.94 42.05 -29.79
C SER A 12 8.01 41.94 -28.26
N ASP A 13 6.88 42.13 -27.60
CA ASP A 13 6.72 41.69 -26.21
C ASP A 13 6.70 40.16 -26.20
N SER A 14 7.87 39.57 -25.94
CA SER A 14 7.98 38.17 -25.54
C SER A 14 7.52 38.08 -24.09
N ALA A 15 6.23 37.84 -23.88
CA ALA A 15 5.72 37.46 -22.57
C ALA A 15 6.27 36.05 -22.24
N THR A 16 7.28 36.02 -21.37
CA THR A 16 7.71 34.80 -20.69
C THR A 16 6.56 34.37 -19.78
N GLU A 17 5.84 33.31 -20.15
CA GLU A 17 4.96 32.58 -19.23
C GLU A 17 5.82 32.06 -18.08
N MET A 18 5.71 32.71 -16.92
CA MET A 18 6.24 32.19 -15.67
C MET A 18 5.41 30.96 -15.33
N ALA A 19 5.99 29.77 -15.46
CA ALA A 19 5.36 28.53 -14.99
C ALA A 19 5.04 28.70 -13.50
N GLU A 20 3.76 28.58 -13.16
CA GLU A 20 3.29 28.58 -11.77
C GLU A 20 3.95 27.38 -11.07
N SER A 21 4.71 27.63 -9.99
CA SER A 21 5.33 26.57 -9.22
C SER A 21 4.22 25.80 -8.50
N VAL A 22 3.91 24.60 -9.00
CA VAL A 22 2.95 23.70 -8.36
C VAL A 22 3.54 23.27 -7.02
N GLU A 23 2.95 23.73 -5.92
CA GLU A 23 3.32 23.30 -4.58
C GLU A 23 3.18 21.77 -4.47
N PRO A 24 4.24 21.05 -4.05
CA PRO A 24 4.19 19.60 -3.93
C PRO A 24 3.09 19.12 -2.97
N THR A 25 2.42 18.05 -3.36
CA THR A 25 1.49 17.34 -2.49
C THR A 25 2.25 16.45 -1.52
N LYS A 26 2.16 16.78 -0.23
CA LYS A 26 2.84 16.05 0.83
C LYS A 26 2.15 14.72 1.17
N ILE A 27 2.93 13.64 1.16
CA ILE A 27 2.52 12.29 1.60
C ILE A 27 3.42 11.88 2.76
N VAL A 28 2.83 11.39 3.85
CA VAL A 28 3.57 10.91 5.01
C VAL A 28 3.56 9.39 5.04
N PHE A 29 4.73 8.76 5.06
CA PHE A 29 4.85 7.35 5.38
C PHE A 29 5.17 7.14 6.85
N ILE A 30 4.59 6.08 7.42
CA ILE A 30 4.97 5.52 8.72
C ILE A 30 5.48 4.10 8.46
N SER A 31 6.78 3.88 8.61
CA SER A 31 7.36 2.53 8.55
C SER A 31 7.40 1.92 9.95
N GLY A 32 7.03 0.65 10.06
CA GLY A 32 7.07 -0.08 11.34
C GLY A 32 8.48 -0.28 11.91
N MET A 33 8.53 -0.77 13.15
CA MET A 33 9.76 -1.32 13.76
C MET A 33 10.22 -2.57 12.99
N PRO A 34 11.54 -2.88 12.97
CA PRO A 34 12.04 -4.16 12.48
C PRO A 34 11.35 -5.34 13.18
N SER A 35 10.88 -6.33 12.41
CA SER A 35 10.17 -7.50 12.96
C SER A 35 10.68 -8.85 12.44
N HIS A 36 10.09 -9.38 11.37
CA HIS A 36 10.32 -10.73 10.84
C HIS A 36 11.78 -10.95 10.37
N PRO A 37 12.17 -12.19 10.00
CA PRO A 37 13.48 -12.46 9.40
C PRO A 37 13.82 -11.54 8.22
N SER A 38 15.10 -11.43 7.87
CA SER A 38 15.53 -10.60 6.75
C SER A 38 14.88 -11.06 5.44
N GLY A 39 14.44 -10.10 4.63
CA GLY A 39 13.62 -10.28 3.43
C GLY A 39 12.11 -10.28 3.68
N GLN A 40 11.65 -10.32 4.93
CA GLN A 40 10.24 -10.29 5.33
C GLN A 40 9.96 -9.02 6.15
N HIS A 41 8.87 -8.31 5.88
CA HIS A 41 8.50 -7.11 6.64
C HIS A 41 9.66 -6.10 6.71
N GLU A 42 10.34 -5.88 5.58
CA GLU A 42 11.36 -4.84 5.43
C GLU A 42 10.67 -3.49 5.24
N PHE A 43 9.98 -3.02 6.29
CA PHE A 43 9.12 -1.85 6.25
C PHE A 43 9.89 -0.57 5.93
N LYS A 44 11.08 -0.40 6.50
CA LYS A 44 11.92 0.76 6.24
C LYS A 44 12.42 0.74 4.80
N ALA A 45 13.03 -0.36 4.38
CA ALA A 45 13.58 -0.48 3.02
C ALA A 45 12.48 -0.35 1.96
N GLY A 46 11.35 -1.04 2.14
CA GLY A 46 10.22 -0.99 1.21
C GLY A 46 9.61 0.42 1.10
N THR A 47 9.43 1.10 2.23
CA THR A 47 8.96 2.50 2.26
C THR A 47 9.92 3.42 1.50
N ILE A 48 11.24 3.27 1.67
CA ILE A 48 12.22 4.09 0.95
C ILE A 48 12.16 3.85 -0.56
N LEU A 49 12.01 2.60 -1.01
CA LEU A 49 11.85 2.28 -2.44
C LEU A 49 10.60 2.93 -3.04
N LEU A 50 9.47 2.88 -2.33
CA LEU A 50 8.22 3.49 -2.77
C LEU A 50 8.29 5.02 -2.75
N ALA A 51 8.85 5.61 -1.69
CA ALA A 51 9.06 7.05 -1.56
C ALA A 51 9.92 7.59 -2.71
N ARG A 52 11.04 6.91 -3.01
CA ARG A 52 11.92 7.24 -4.13
C ARG A 52 11.19 7.22 -5.47
N ALA A 53 10.39 6.19 -5.72
CA ALA A 53 9.59 6.11 -6.94
C ALA A 53 8.58 7.27 -7.05
N LEU A 54 7.93 7.65 -5.94
CA LEU A 54 6.98 8.75 -5.90
C LEU A 54 7.63 10.12 -6.10
N GLU A 55 8.73 10.40 -5.40
CA GLU A 55 9.33 11.74 -5.35
C GLU A 55 10.32 11.98 -6.51
N GLU A 56 11.12 10.98 -6.89
CA GLU A 56 12.19 11.15 -7.89
C GLU A 56 11.79 10.70 -9.31
N GLN A 57 10.87 9.73 -9.44
CA GLN A 57 10.67 9.00 -10.71
C GLN A 57 9.28 9.19 -11.33
N SER A 58 8.29 9.57 -10.52
CA SER A 58 6.88 9.62 -10.96
C SER A 58 6.60 10.76 -11.94
N GLY A 59 7.38 11.85 -11.88
CA GLY A 59 7.10 13.11 -12.57
C GLY A 59 5.91 13.89 -11.97
N LEU A 60 5.38 13.48 -10.82
CA LEU A 60 4.31 14.15 -10.10
C LEU A 60 4.88 15.17 -9.09
N PRO A 61 4.16 16.27 -8.80
CA PRO A 61 4.57 17.24 -7.78
C PRO A 61 4.29 16.65 -6.39
N LEU A 62 5.14 15.74 -5.92
CA LEU A 62 5.03 15.05 -4.64
C LEU A 62 6.20 15.41 -3.73
N GLU A 63 5.90 15.55 -2.45
CA GLU A 63 6.90 15.58 -1.37
C GLU A 63 6.61 14.40 -0.44
N VAL A 64 7.62 13.60 -0.13
CA VAL A 64 7.45 12.43 0.74
C VAL A 64 8.20 12.62 2.06
N ALA A 65 7.46 12.67 3.16
CA ALA A 65 8.01 12.64 4.50
C ALA A 65 7.90 11.22 5.09
N ILE A 66 8.92 10.76 5.80
CA ILE A 66 8.93 9.40 6.37
C ILE A 66 9.21 9.45 7.87
N ALA A 67 8.27 8.94 8.65
CA ALA A 67 8.48 8.56 10.05
C ALA A 67 8.92 7.09 10.08
N HIS A 68 10.14 6.84 10.51
CA HIS A 68 10.63 5.48 10.70
C HIS A 68 10.31 4.97 12.10
N HIS A 69 10.13 3.65 12.19
CA HIS A 69 10.05 2.92 13.46
C HIS A 69 8.79 3.22 14.30
N GLY A 70 7.67 3.49 13.64
CA GLY A 70 6.37 3.68 14.28
C GLY A 70 5.88 5.13 14.26
N TRP A 71 4.92 5.43 15.14
CA TRP A 71 4.31 6.75 15.21
C TRP A 71 5.38 7.84 15.44
N PRO A 72 5.34 8.97 14.71
CA PRO A 72 6.35 10.02 14.84
C PRO A 72 6.30 10.66 16.24
N GLU A 73 7.48 10.96 16.80
CA GLU A 73 7.58 11.75 18.03
C GLU A 73 7.12 13.20 17.83
N ASP A 74 7.38 13.77 16.64
CA ASP A 74 6.95 15.09 16.23
C ASP A 74 5.79 14.99 15.21
N GLU A 75 4.57 15.25 15.69
CA GLU A 75 3.36 15.19 14.87
C GLU A 75 3.24 16.33 13.85
N SER A 76 4.12 17.35 13.88
CA SER A 76 4.17 18.38 12.83
C SER A 76 4.55 17.81 11.45
N ILE A 77 5.08 16.58 11.40
CA ILE A 77 5.24 15.84 10.14
C ILE A 77 3.92 15.71 9.37
N PHE A 78 2.78 15.70 10.06
CA PHE A 78 1.45 15.62 9.43
C PHE A 78 0.94 16.97 8.91
N ASP A 79 1.60 18.09 9.21
CA ASP A 79 1.18 19.41 8.75
C ASP A 79 1.21 19.45 7.21
N GLY A 80 0.06 19.82 6.63
CA GLY A 80 -0.13 19.88 5.18
C GLY A 80 -0.27 18.53 4.47
N ALA A 81 -0.18 17.40 5.18
CA ALA A 81 -0.25 16.07 4.57
C ALA A 81 -1.61 15.84 3.87
N LYS A 82 -1.57 15.26 2.67
CA LYS A 82 -2.77 14.81 1.93
C LYS A 82 -3.06 13.34 2.10
N ALA A 83 -2.05 12.54 2.43
CA ALA A 83 -2.21 11.14 2.77
C ALA A 83 -1.21 10.72 3.85
N VAL A 84 -1.63 9.74 4.65
CA VAL A 84 -0.77 8.94 5.51
C VAL A 84 -0.76 7.49 5.01
N ILE A 85 0.42 6.91 4.84
CA ILE A 85 0.62 5.53 4.40
C ILE A 85 1.31 4.77 5.54
N ILE A 86 0.66 3.73 6.06
CA ILE A 86 1.17 2.92 7.16
C ILE A 86 1.61 1.57 6.62
N TYR A 87 2.91 1.32 6.62
CA TYR A 87 3.50 0.03 6.28
C TYR A 87 4.30 -0.48 7.47
N SER A 88 3.65 -1.30 8.29
CA SER A 88 4.15 -1.69 9.60
C SER A 88 3.61 -3.05 10.03
N ASP A 89 4.05 -3.52 11.19
CA ASP A 89 3.32 -4.53 11.93
C ASP A 89 1.95 -3.99 12.37
N GLY A 90 1.01 -4.91 12.64
CA GLY A 90 -0.33 -4.59 13.13
C GLY A 90 -0.63 -5.14 14.52
N ASN A 91 -1.92 -5.36 14.76
CA ASN A 91 -2.46 -5.85 16.03
C ASN A 91 -1.98 -4.98 17.20
N ALA A 92 -1.51 -5.58 18.30
CA ALA A 92 -0.98 -4.85 19.45
C ALA A 92 0.26 -3.99 19.13
N ARG A 93 0.94 -4.21 18.00
CA ARG A 93 2.12 -3.43 17.55
C ARG A 93 1.79 -2.40 16.46
N HIS A 94 0.50 -2.21 16.15
CA HIS A 94 0.09 -1.21 15.17
C HIS A 94 0.48 0.21 15.65
N PRO A 95 1.13 1.05 14.82
CA PRO A 95 1.67 2.34 15.25
C PRO A 95 0.58 3.34 15.69
N VAL A 96 -0.66 3.18 15.23
CA VAL A 96 -1.79 4.04 15.63
C VAL A 96 -2.33 3.71 17.04
N ASN A 97 -1.93 2.59 17.65
CA ASN A 97 -2.41 2.26 19.00
C ASN A 97 -1.99 3.34 20.00
N GLY A 98 -2.95 3.97 20.68
CA GLY A 98 -2.72 5.11 21.57
C GLY A 98 -2.73 6.49 20.87
N HIS A 99 -2.84 6.51 19.54
CA HIS A 99 -2.88 7.69 18.69
C HIS A 99 -4.15 7.76 17.82
N GLU A 100 -5.17 6.97 18.16
CA GLU A 100 -6.41 6.85 17.38
C GLU A 100 -7.12 8.20 17.22
N ALA A 101 -7.13 9.03 18.26
CA ALA A 101 -7.76 10.35 18.22
C ALA A 101 -7.07 11.29 17.20
N LYS A 102 -5.73 11.23 17.11
CA LYS A 102 -4.98 12.04 16.15
C LYS A 102 -5.19 11.56 14.71
N MET A 103 -5.14 10.24 14.50
CA MET A 103 -5.45 9.68 13.19
C MET A 103 -6.90 9.99 12.77
N ASP A 104 -7.85 9.89 13.69
CA ASP A 104 -9.25 10.22 13.40
C ASP A 104 -9.47 11.69 13.06
N GLU A 105 -8.72 12.60 13.70
CA GLU A 105 -8.68 14.02 13.35
C GLU A 105 -8.18 14.22 11.91
N LEU A 106 -7.03 13.64 11.55
CA LEU A 106 -6.46 13.73 10.20
C LEU A 106 -7.45 13.21 9.15
N VAL A 107 -7.98 12.01 9.37
CA VAL A 107 -8.97 11.37 8.49
C VAL A 107 -10.22 12.25 8.34
N SER A 108 -10.77 12.76 9.44
CA SER A 108 -11.98 13.59 9.42
C SER A 108 -11.75 14.95 8.73
N ASN A 109 -10.50 15.41 8.63
CA ASN A 109 -10.09 16.58 7.87
C ASN A 109 -9.77 16.28 6.39
N GLY A 110 -10.12 15.08 5.91
CA GLY A 110 -9.99 14.67 4.51
C GLY A 110 -8.62 14.09 4.14
N VAL A 111 -7.70 13.92 5.10
CA VAL A 111 -6.42 13.25 4.84
C VAL A 111 -6.69 11.78 4.50
N GLY A 112 -6.15 11.31 3.37
CA GLY A 112 -6.26 9.93 2.96
C GLY A 112 -5.47 8.99 3.88
N LEU A 113 -5.93 7.74 4.01
CA LEU A 113 -5.22 6.71 4.77
C LEU A 113 -5.07 5.45 3.94
N MET A 114 -3.85 4.92 3.86
CA MET A 114 -3.59 3.57 3.34
C MET A 114 -2.87 2.76 4.40
N CYS A 115 -3.39 1.57 4.71
CA CYS A 115 -2.70 0.59 5.54
C CYS A 115 -2.25 -0.61 4.68
N MET A 116 -1.00 -1.03 4.88
CA MET A 116 -0.35 -2.06 4.08
C MET A 116 0.06 -3.27 4.91
N HIS A 117 -0.11 -4.43 4.31
CA HIS A 117 0.23 -5.74 4.85
C HIS A 117 -0.30 -5.93 6.28
N TYR A 118 0.58 -6.23 7.23
CA TYR A 118 0.22 -6.43 8.63
C TYR A 118 -0.40 -5.17 9.26
N GLY A 119 -0.12 -3.98 8.71
CA GLY A 119 -0.77 -2.73 9.10
C GLY A 119 -2.30 -2.70 8.91
N VAL A 120 -2.89 -3.65 8.18
CA VAL A 120 -4.36 -3.77 8.09
C VAL A 120 -4.99 -4.59 9.24
N GLU A 121 -4.18 -5.22 10.09
CA GLU A 121 -4.65 -6.00 11.23
C GLU A 121 -4.83 -5.15 12.48
N VAL A 122 -6.00 -5.27 13.10
CA VAL A 122 -6.30 -4.72 14.42
C VAL A 122 -6.98 -5.78 15.29
N PRO A 123 -6.83 -5.69 16.63
CA PRO A 123 -7.58 -6.56 17.53
C PRO A 123 -9.08 -6.38 17.34
N LYS A 124 -9.85 -7.41 17.69
CA LYS A 124 -11.31 -7.31 17.77
C LYS A 124 -11.69 -6.26 18.81
N GLY A 125 -12.48 -5.26 18.41
CA GLY A 125 -12.93 -4.20 19.31
C GLY A 125 -13.07 -2.86 18.59
N GLU A 126 -12.95 -1.78 19.36
CA GLU A 126 -13.13 -0.40 18.89
C GLU A 126 -12.17 -0.02 17.76
N GLN A 127 -10.93 -0.54 17.75
CA GLN A 127 -9.99 -0.32 16.64
C GLN A 127 -10.56 -0.77 15.29
N GLY A 128 -11.32 -1.87 15.27
CA GLY A 128 -11.98 -2.35 14.05
C GLY A 128 -13.01 -1.36 13.50
N GLU A 129 -13.71 -0.62 14.37
CA GLU A 129 -14.67 0.40 13.95
C GLU A 129 -13.96 1.62 13.37
N TYR A 130 -12.83 2.04 13.95
CA TYR A 130 -11.97 3.05 13.34
C TYR A 130 -11.51 2.63 11.95
N PHE A 131 -11.01 1.41 11.78
CA PHE A 131 -10.51 0.97 10.47
C PHE A 131 -11.62 0.82 9.44
N LYS A 132 -12.82 0.39 9.83
CA LYS A 132 -14.00 0.42 8.94
C LYS A 132 -14.32 1.85 8.50
N LYS A 133 -14.25 2.84 9.39
CA LYS A 133 -14.41 4.26 9.05
C LYS A 133 -13.29 4.74 8.12
N TRP A 134 -12.04 4.43 8.43
CA TRP A 134 -10.88 5.02 7.77
C TRP A 134 -10.53 4.39 6.43
N ILE A 135 -10.59 3.06 6.35
CA ILE A 135 -10.17 2.29 5.17
C ILE A 135 -11.25 1.29 4.70
N GLY A 136 -12.46 1.29 5.28
CA GLY A 136 -13.60 0.49 4.80
C GLY A 136 -13.65 -0.96 5.31
N GLY A 137 -12.54 -1.48 5.83
CA GLY A 137 -12.45 -2.82 6.40
C GLY A 137 -11.09 -3.11 6.98
N HIS A 138 -10.94 -4.24 7.66
CA HIS A 138 -9.67 -4.62 8.28
C HIS A 138 -9.53 -6.13 8.41
N TYR A 139 -8.30 -6.57 8.60
CA TYR A 139 -8.06 -7.92 9.10
C TYR A 139 -8.43 -7.96 10.59
N GLU A 140 -9.25 -8.93 10.99
CA GLU A 140 -9.65 -9.12 12.40
C GLU A 140 -9.08 -10.43 12.93
N SER A 141 -8.36 -10.35 14.05
CA SER A 141 -7.77 -11.53 14.67
C SER A 141 -8.81 -12.62 14.99
N ALA A 142 -8.48 -13.88 14.69
CA ALA A 142 -9.34 -15.06 14.82
C ALA A 142 -10.60 -15.09 13.93
N TYR A 143 -10.72 -14.16 12.98
CA TYR A 143 -11.72 -14.19 11.92
C TYR A 143 -11.08 -14.27 10.53
N SER A 144 -10.17 -13.35 10.23
CA SER A 144 -9.38 -13.34 9.01
C SER A 144 -8.26 -14.38 9.06
N ALA A 145 -7.62 -14.65 7.92
CA ALA A 145 -6.50 -15.59 7.82
C ALA A 145 -5.40 -15.09 6.89
N ASN A 146 -4.16 -15.49 7.16
CA ASN A 146 -2.94 -15.06 6.49
C ASN A 146 -2.09 -16.26 6.01
N PRO A 147 -2.56 -17.07 5.05
CA PRO A 147 -1.69 -18.03 4.38
C PRO A 147 -0.66 -17.30 3.49
N HIS A 148 0.43 -17.99 3.14
CA HIS A 148 1.21 -17.64 1.96
C HIS A 148 0.71 -18.46 0.78
N TRP A 149 0.53 -17.78 -0.35
CA TRP A 149 0.06 -18.41 -1.59
C TRP A 149 0.44 -17.59 -2.81
N THR A 150 0.54 -18.28 -3.95
CA THR A 150 0.74 -17.63 -5.24
C THR A 150 -0.62 -17.22 -5.79
N ALA A 151 -0.88 -15.92 -5.82
CA ALA A 151 -2.13 -15.38 -6.33
C ALA A 151 -1.98 -14.99 -7.81
N GLU A 152 -2.79 -15.60 -8.68
CA GLU A 152 -3.12 -15.01 -9.98
C GLU A 152 -4.18 -13.92 -9.74
N VAL A 153 -3.74 -12.67 -9.72
CA VAL A 153 -4.62 -11.59 -9.29
C VAL A 153 -5.56 -11.14 -10.40
N LYS A 154 -6.79 -10.83 -10.04
CA LYS A 154 -7.73 -10.07 -10.88
C LYS A 154 -7.77 -8.63 -10.39
N ILE A 155 -7.50 -7.72 -11.32
CA ILE A 155 -7.47 -6.28 -11.06
C ILE A 155 -8.72 -5.64 -11.66
N ASP A 156 -9.34 -4.72 -10.93
CA ASP A 156 -10.48 -3.95 -11.41
C ASP A 156 -10.05 -2.90 -12.44
N ALA A 157 -10.17 -3.23 -13.73
CA ALA A 157 -9.70 -2.39 -14.82
C ALA A 157 -10.37 -1.00 -14.90
N ASP A 158 -11.55 -0.83 -14.29
CA ASP A 158 -12.30 0.43 -14.32
C ASP A 158 -11.84 1.41 -13.23
N HIS A 159 -11.14 0.92 -12.20
CA HIS A 159 -10.69 1.77 -11.09
C HIS A 159 -9.38 2.51 -11.45
N PRO A 160 -9.21 3.81 -11.13
CA PRO A 160 -7.99 4.56 -11.42
C PRO A 160 -6.70 3.95 -10.87
N ILE A 161 -6.78 3.23 -9.75
CA ILE A 161 -5.64 2.51 -9.15
C ILE A 161 -5.05 1.46 -10.11
N SER A 162 -5.83 0.97 -11.07
CA SER A 162 -5.45 -0.09 -12.00
C SER A 162 -4.80 0.42 -13.29
N ARG A 163 -4.70 1.74 -13.49
CA ARG A 163 -4.12 2.35 -14.69
C ARG A 163 -2.69 1.86 -14.94
N GLY A 164 -2.42 1.38 -16.15
CA GLY A 164 -1.11 0.87 -16.55
C GLY A 164 -0.68 -0.45 -15.91
N VAL A 165 -1.58 -1.17 -15.22
CA VAL A 165 -1.29 -2.45 -14.56
C VAL A 165 -1.97 -3.59 -15.34
N PRO A 166 -1.28 -4.28 -16.27
CA PRO A 166 -1.86 -5.40 -17.02
C PRO A 166 -2.12 -6.63 -16.15
N GLY A 167 -1.34 -6.83 -15.08
CA GLY A 167 -1.51 -7.93 -14.13
C GLY A 167 -0.16 -8.43 -13.61
N PHE A 168 -0.19 -9.22 -12.54
CA PHE A 168 1.01 -9.87 -12.00
C PHE A 168 0.65 -11.16 -11.27
N SER A 169 1.64 -12.03 -11.11
CA SER A 169 1.59 -13.14 -10.17
C SER A 169 2.61 -12.88 -9.09
N ALA A 170 2.23 -13.04 -7.83
CA ALA A 170 3.12 -12.88 -6.70
C ALA A 170 2.80 -13.91 -5.63
N ASN A 171 3.84 -14.59 -5.16
CA ASN A 171 3.77 -15.31 -3.90
C ASN A 171 3.92 -14.31 -2.77
N ASP A 172 2.92 -14.24 -1.90
CA ASP A 172 2.93 -13.32 -0.76
C ASP A 172 2.11 -13.94 0.38
N GLU A 173 2.21 -13.36 1.58
CA GLU A 173 1.30 -13.65 2.69
C GLU A 173 -0.01 -12.88 2.49
N TRP A 174 -0.76 -13.25 1.45
CA TRP A 174 -2.01 -12.60 1.08
C TRP A 174 -3.13 -12.95 2.06
N TYR A 175 -3.63 -11.94 2.76
CA TYR A 175 -4.71 -12.14 3.73
C TYR A 175 -6.07 -12.24 3.04
N TYR A 176 -6.98 -12.99 3.65
CA TYR A 176 -8.36 -13.07 3.18
C TYR A 176 -9.36 -13.23 4.32
N ASN A 177 -10.65 -13.22 3.96
CA ASN A 177 -11.78 -13.09 4.89
C ASN A 177 -11.71 -11.78 5.70
N ILE A 178 -11.58 -10.66 4.99
CA ILE A 178 -11.50 -9.30 5.55
C ILE A 178 -12.85 -8.89 6.15
N ARG A 179 -12.80 -8.20 7.30
CA ARG A 179 -13.96 -7.65 7.99
C ARG A 179 -14.28 -6.27 7.41
N PHE A 180 -15.26 -6.19 6.53
CA PHE A 180 -15.75 -4.92 5.97
C PHE A 180 -16.86 -4.29 6.82
N VAL A 181 -17.09 -3.00 6.59
CA VAL A 181 -18.38 -2.36 6.95
C VAL A 181 -19.56 -3.10 6.29
N SER A 182 -20.74 -3.06 6.91
CA SER A 182 -21.95 -3.73 6.40
C SER A 182 -23.09 -2.72 6.23
N PRO A 183 -23.63 -2.56 5.00
CA PRO A 183 -23.19 -3.18 3.75
C PRO A 183 -21.80 -2.70 3.33
N LYS A 184 -21.06 -3.53 2.57
CA LYS A 184 -19.74 -3.18 2.07
C LYS A 184 -19.84 -2.03 1.06
N THR A 185 -19.05 -0.98 1.27
CA THR A 185 -18.95 0.18 0.38
C THR A 185 -17.65 0.25 -0.42
N ALA A 186 -16.61 -0.45 0.04
CA ALA A 186 -15.30 -0.43 -0.62
C ALA A 186 -15.32 -1.17 -1.97
N ALA A 187 -14.67 -0.59 -2.97
CA ALA A 187 -14.37 -1.23 -4.25
C ALA A 187 -13.31 -2.32 -4.07
N ASP A 188 -13.42 -3.37 -4.87
CA ASP A 188 -12.45 -4.48 -4.90
C ASP A 188 -11.40 -4.23 -5.97
N ILE A 189 -10.22 -3.78 -5.57
CA ILE A 189 -9.16 -3.41 -6.54
C ILE A 189 -8.39 -4.63 -6.99
N ILE A 190 -7.93 -5.44 -6.03
CA ILE A 190 -7.18 -6.68 -6.30
C ILE A 190 -7.90 -7.81 -5.61
N THR A 191 -8.23 -8.84 -6.38
CA THR A 191 -8.86 -10.06 -5.86
C THR A 191 -8.14 -11.31 -6.33
N GLY A 192 -8.30 -12.40 -5.57
CA GLY A 192 -7.77 -13.71 -5.93
C GLY A 192 -8.62 -14.82 -5.32
N ILE A 193 -8.30 -16.06 -5.66
CA ILE A 193 -9.03 -17.24 -5.18
C ILE A 193 -8.02 -18.16 -4.46
N PRO A 194 -8.02 -18.22 -3.13
CA PRO A 194 -7.21 -19.18 -2.40
C PRO A 194 -7.78 -20.59 -2.58
N THR A 195 -6.92 -21.53 -2.93
CA THR A 195 -7.23 -22.95 -3.07
C THR A 195 -6.23 -23.74 -2.24
N ARG A 196 -6.44 -25.04 -2.04
CA ARG A 196 -5.42 -25.84 -1.33
C ARG A 196 -4.15 -25.95 -2.15
N GLU A 197 -4.30 -25.96 -3.47
CA GLU A 197 -3.25 -26.19 -4.44
C GLU A 197 -2.30 -24.99 -4.57
N ASN A 198 -2.77 -23.77 -4.31
CA ASN A 198 -1.93 -22.57 -4.39
C ASN A 198 -1.43 -22.05 -3.04
N ILE A 199 -1.91 -22.59 -1.91
CA ILE A 199 -1.40 -22.27 -0.57
C ILE A 199 -0.17 -23.10 -0.27
N ASN A 200 0.98 -22.41 -0.13
CA ASN A 200 2.26 -23.04 0.17
C ASN A 200 2.69 -22.91 1.64
N ARG A 201 1.94 -22.14 2.45
CA ARG A 201 2.15 -22.06 3.89
C ARG A 201 0.90 -21.58 4.62
N TYR A 202 0.55 -22.23 5.71
CA TYR A 202 -0.50 -21.78 6.61
C TYR A 202 0.11 -21.12 7.87
N VAL A 203 -0.23 -19.85 8.14
CA VAL A 203 0.21 -19.13 9.35
C VAL A 203 -0.88 -19.17 10.41
N HIS A 204 -1.89 -18.29 10.32
CA HIS A 204 -3.12 -18.38 11.08
C HIS A 204 -4.25 -18.92 10.21
N TRP A 205 -4.93 -19.93 10.73
CA TRP A 205 -5.98 -20.65 10.00
C TRP A 205 -7.15 -20.96 10.91
N ASN A 206 -8.36 -20.80 10.39
CA ASN A 206 -9.59 -20.95 11.16
C ASN A 206 -10.75 -21.45 10.28
N GLN A 207 -11.85 -21.83 10.93
CA GLN A 207 -13.03 -22.39 10.25
C GLN A 207 -13.74 -21.42 9.28
N PHE A 208 -13.61 -20.10 9.46
CA PHE A 208 -14.23 -19.13 8.56
C PHE A 208 -13.45 -19.05 7.26
N ALA A 209 -12.12 -19.00 7.38
CA ALA A 209 -11.17 -19.06 6.27
C ALA A 209 -11.34 -20.36 5.47
N GLU A 210 -11.36 -21.50 6.15
CA GLU A 210 -11.56 -22.83 5.53
C GLU A 210 -12.82 -22.90 4.65
N LYS A 211 -13.94 -22.33 5.11
CA LYS A 211 -15.22 -22.31 4.37
C LYS A 211 -15.18 -21.44 3.11
N LEU A 212 -14.18 -20.56 2.98
CA LEU A 212 -14.03 -19.61 1.90
C LEU A 212 -12.97 -20.03 0.86
N LEU A 213 -12.32 -21.18 1.05
CA LEU A 213 -11.50 -21.78 -0.01
C LEU A 213 -12.31 -21.94 -1.31
N GLY A 214 -11.66 -21.65 -2.44
CA GLY A 214 -12.29 -21.68 -3.77
C GLY A 214 -13.23 -20.51 -4.05
N THR A 215 -13.34 -19.54 -3.15
CA THR A 215 -14.16 -18.33 -3.37
C THR A 215 -13.30 -17.09 -3.62
N ARG A 216 -13.87 -16.10 -4.29
CA ARG A 216 -13.20 -14.82 -4.55
C ARG A 216 -12.96 -14.05 -3.25
N GLN A 217 -11.73 -13.60 -3.05
CA GLN A 217 -11.28 -12.84 -1.89
C GLN A 217 -10.70 -11.49 -2.30
N THR A 218 -10.93 -10.47 -1.46
CA THR A 218 -10.39 -9.12 -1.64
C THR A 218 -9.03 -9.00 -0.95
N MET A 219 -8.01 -8.59 -1.71
CA MET A 219 -6.62 -8.42 -1.24
C MET A 219 -6.17 -6.95 -1.26
N MET A 220 -6.78 -6.13 -2.11
CA MET A 220 -6.70 -4.67 -2.04
C MET A 220 -8.10 -4.09 -2.22
N TRP A 221 -8.46 -3.10 -1.42
CA TRP A 221 -9.73 -2.41 -1.52
C TRP A 221 -9.56 -0.90 -1.35
N ALA A 222 -10.50 -0.15 -1.92
CA ALA A 222 -10.50 1.31 -1.89
C ALA A 222 -11.88 1.84 -1.49
N VAL A 223 -11.92 2.89 -0.68
CA VAL A 223 -13.16 3.56 -0.27
C VAL A 223 -13.02 5.07 -0.42
N ASP A 224 -13.95 5.69 -1.15
CA ASP A 224 -14.18 7.13 -1.05
C ASP A 224 -15.01 7.38 0.22
N ARG A 225 -14.50 8.25 1.10
CA ARG A 225 -15.17 8.54 2.37
C ARG A 225 -16.07 9.77 2.24
N PRO A 226 -17.13 9.87 3.06
CA PRO A 226 -18.00 11.05 3.06
C PRO A 226 -17.30 12.36 3.43
N ASP A 227 -16.17 12.30 4.13
CA ASP A 227 -15.31 13.45 4.48
C ASP A 227 -14.47 13.98 3.30
N GLY A 228 -14.59 13.38 2.12
CA GLY A 228 -13.83 13.74 0.92
C GLY A 228 -12.43 13.13 0.87
N GLY A 229 -11.97 12.48 1.94
CA GLY A 229 -10.75 11.69 1.92
C GLY A 229 -10.96 10.28 1.39
N ARG A 230 -9.85 9.57 1.24
CA ARG A 230 -9.81 8.23 0.64
C ARG A 230 -9.15 7.22 1.57
N GLY A 231 -9.63 5.98 1.52
CA GLY A 231 -9.15 4.89 2.37
C GLY A 231 -8.73 3.68 1.54
N ILE A 232 -7.59 3.07 1.87
CA ILE A 232 -7.13 1.82 1.24
C ILE A 232 -6.65 0.83 2.30
N GLY A 233 -7.02 -0.44 2.11
CA GLY A 233 -6.28 -1.54 2.71
C GLY A 233 -5.68 -2.44 1.64
N PHE A 234 -4.44 -2.87 1.86
CA PHE A 234 -3.70 -3.77 0.98
C PHE A 234 -3.05 -4.87 1.82
N THR A 235 -3.26 -6.14 1.48
CA THR A 235 -2.80 -7.27 2.30
C THR A 235 -1.42 -7.80 1.89
N GLY A 236 -0.91 -7.43 0.71
CA GLY A 236 0.41 -7.84 0.23
C GLY A 236 1.53 -7.00 0.81
N GLY A 237 2.78 -7.39 0.51
CA GLY A 237 3.98 -6.71 0.99
C GLY A 237 4.66 -7.45 2.15
N HIS A 238 4.47 -8.76 2.29
CA HIS A 238 5.26 -9.56 3.23
C HIS A 238 6.71 -9.66 2.76
N TRP A 239 6.90 -10.09 1.51
CA TRP A 239 8.21 -10.34 0.92
C TRP A 239 8.77 -9.07 0.28
N HIS A 240 9.92 -8.60 0.78
CA HIS A 240 10.55 -7.39 0.28
C HIS A 240 10.90 -7.46 -1.22
N ARG A 241 11.31 -8.64 -1.71
CA ARG A 241 11.61 -8.85 -3.13
C ARG A 241 10.43 -8.56 -4.06
N ASN A 242 9.19 -8.68 -3.60
CA ASN A 242 8.00 -8.42 -4.44
C ASN A 242 7.94 -6.96 -4.91
N TRP A 243 8.64 -6.02 -4.26
CA TRP A 243 8.78 -4.67 -4.77
C TRP A 243 9.48 -4.61 -6.13
N ALA A 244 10.29 -5.60 -6.50
CA ALA A 244 10.90 -5.69 -7.83
C ALA A 244 9.96 -6.26 -8.91
N ILE A 245 8.73 -6.66 -8.57
CA ILE A 245 7.70 -6.99 -9.56
C ILE A 245 7.03 -5.67 -9.98
N ASP A 246 7.30 -5.23 -11.20
CA ASP A 246 6.93 -3.88 -11.66
C ASP A 246 5.43 -3.56 -11.54
N ASP A 247 4.56 -4.50 -11.92
CA ASP A 247 3.11 -4.28 -11.86
C ASP A 247 2.53 -4.40 -10.43
N PHE A 248 3.17 -5.19 -9.55
CA PHE A 248 2.86 -5.18 -8.11
C PHE A 248 3.23 -3.83 -7.50
N ARG A 249 4.41 -3.31 -7.83
CA ARG A 249 4.86 -2.00 -7.35
C ARG A 249 3.99 -0.87 -7.90
N LYS A 250 3.67 -0.90 -9.20
CA LYS A 250 2.87 0.13 -9.88
C LYS A 250 1.46 0.24 -9.31
N VAL A 251 0.76 -0.86 -9.04
CA VAL A 251 -0.58 -0.79 -8.44
C VAL A 251 -0.55 -0.17 -7.03
N VAL A 252 0.52 -0.41 -6.27
CA VAL A 252 0.71 0.21 -4.94
C VAL A 252 1.04 1.69 -5.07
N LEU A 253 1.90 2.10 -6.01
CA LEU A 253 2.19 3.50 -6.28
C LEU A 253 0.93 4.27 -6.73
N ASN A 254 0.14 3.67 -7.63
CA ASN A 254 -1.16 4.20 -8.05
C ASN A 254 -2.11 4.36 -6.85
N ALA A 255 -2.16 3.37 -5.96
CA ALA A 255 -2.97 3.40 -4.74
C ALA A 255 -2.56 4.56 -3.81
N ILE A 256 -1.25 4.80 -3.64
CA ILE A 256 -0.74 5.90 -2.82
C ILE A 256 -1.11 7.27 -3.41
N VAL A 257 -0.91 7.46 -4.71
CA VAL A 257 -1.31 8.70 -5.43
C VAL A 257 -2.82 8.92 -5.34
N TRP A 258 -3.61 7.88 -5.56
CA TRP A 258 -5.06 7.94 -5.43
C TRP A 258 -5.48 8.30 -4.00
N THR A 259 -4.83 7.73 -2.98
CA THR A 259 -5.11 8.02 -1.56
C THR A 259 -4.85 9.49 -1.22
N ALA A 260 -3.84 10.10 -1.84
CA ALA A 260 -3.54 11.53 -1.72
C ALA A 260 -4.49 12.46 -2.51
N ALA A 261 -5.60 11.92 -3.03
CA ALA A 261 -6.59 12.62 -3.85
C ALA A 261 -6.07 13.17 -5.18
N LEU A 262 -4.90 12.73 -5.63
CA LEU A 262 -4.35 13.08 -6.94
C LEU A 262 -4.90 12.17 -8.04
N GLU A 263 -4.81 12.65 -9.28
CA GLU A 263 -5.10 11.83 -10.45
C GLU A 263 -3.95 10.83 -10.69
N VAL A 264 -4.28 9.55 -10.77
CA VAL A 264 -3.33 8.51 -11.19
C VAL A 264 -3.05 8.68 -12.69
N PRO A 265 -1.80 8.77 -13.15
CA PRO A 265 -1.50 8.92 -14.58
C PRO A 265 -2.15 7.81 -15.44
N GLU A 266 -2.47 8.11 -16.70
CA GLU A 266 -3.14 7.18 -17.62
C GLU A 266 -2.36 5.85 -17.76
N ASN A 267 -1.03 5.92 -17.77
CA ASN A 267 -0.13 4.76 -17.86
C ASN A 267 0.33 4.24 -16.49
N GLY A 268 -0.30 4.68 -15.41
CA GLY A 268 0.13 4.45 -14.03
C GLY A 268 1.32 5.31 -13.63
N VAL A 269 1.63 5.30 -12.34
CA VAL A 269 2.79 6.00 -11.78
C VAL A 269 4.08 5.37 -12.31
N SER A 270 4.92 6.21 -12.92
CA SER A 270 6.22 5.78 -13.43
C SER A 270 7.16 5.39 -12.29
N SER A 271 7.88 4.28 -12.46
CA SER A 271 9.02 3.92 -11.62
C SER A 271 9.99 3.05 -12.41
N GLU A 272 11.27 3.19 -12.13
CA GLU A 272 12.31 2.34 -12.73
C GLU A 272 12.23 0.92 -12.18
N ALA A 273 12.68 -0.06 -12.97
CA ALA A 273 12.80 -1.44 -12.49
C ALA A 273 13.78 -1.49 -11.30
N ILE A 274 13.36 -2.12 -10.21
CA ILE A 274 14.20 -2.25 -9.01
C ILE A 274 15.30 -3.27 -9.26
N THR A 275 16.54 -2.86 -9.03
CA THR A 275 17.72 -3.71 -9.11
C THR A 275 17.91 -4.53 -7.83
N GLU A 276 18.66 -5.63 -7.94
CA GLU A 276 19.03 -6.43 -6.77
C GLU A 276 19.83 -5.61 -5.74
N ALA A 277 20.68 -4.67 -6.19
CA ALA A 277 21.41 -3.78 -5.29
C ALA A 277 20.44 -2.94 -4.45
N GLN A 278 19.43 -2.33 -5.09
CA GLN A 278 18.42 -1.52 -4.40
C GLN A 278 17.57 -2.32 -3.41
N LEU A 279 17.26 -3.61 -3.69
CA LEU A 279 16.58 -4.49 -2.72
C LEU A 279 17.40 -4.74 -1.45
N ASN A 280 18.71 -4.52 -1.49
CA ASN A 280 19.61 -4.73 -0.36
C ASN A 280 20.06 -3.43 0.29
N GLU A 281 19.61 -2.28 -0.23
CA GLU A 281 19.80 -0.98 0.40
C GLU A 281 18.80 -0.81 1.56
N ASN A 282 19.27 -0.26 2.67
CA ASN A 282 18.42 0.15 3.80
C ASN A 282 17.57 -0.95 4.47
N LEU A 283 17.91 -2.23 4.29
CA LEU A 283 17.28 -3.35 5.01
C LEU A 283 17.15 -3.04 6.50
N ASP A 284 16.03 -3.43 7.09
CA ASP A 284 15.75 -3.23 8.51
C ASP A 284 16.81 -3.97 9.35
N GLU A 285 17.28 -3.34 10.43
CA GLU A 285 18.31 -3.90 11.29
C GLU A 285 17.79 -5.14 12.03
N LYS A 286 18.27 -6.30 11.61
CA LYS A 286 17.82 -7.61 12.09
C LYS A 286 19.01 -8.43 12.58
N LYS A 287 18.71 -9.48 13.36
CA LYS A 287 19.73 -10.37 13.95
C LYS A 287 20.68 -10.95 12.89
N GLU A 288 20.13 -11.30 11.73
CA GLU A 288 20.87 -11.77 10.57
C GLU A 288 20.29 -11.09 9.34
N ILE A 289 21.15 -10.45 8.56
CA ILE A 289 20.79 -9.81 7.29
C ILE A 289 21.25 -10.73 6.18
N VAL A 290 20.32 -11.15 5.33
CA VAL A 290 20.61 -12.01 4.18
C VAL A 290 20.47 -11.22 2.90
N HIS A 291 21.26 -11.59 1.89
CA HIS A 291 21.14 -11.00 0.56
C HIS A 291 19.80 -11.35 -0.07
N ILE A 292 19.07 -10.33 -0.52
CA ILE A 292 17.76 -10.47 -1.15
C ILE A 292 17.94 -10.47 -2.67
N ALA A 293 17.80 -11.64 -3.28
CA ALA A 293 17.78 -11.77 -4.73
C ALA A 293 16.48 -11.21 -5.33
N LEU A 294 16.52 -10.87 -6.62
CA LEU A 294 15.32 -10.57 -7.39
C LEU A 294 14.30 -11.74 -7.35
N PRO A 295 13.00 -11.46 -7.48
CA PRO A 295 11.98 -12.48 -7.65
C PRO A 295 12.30 -13.44 -8.80
N SER A 296 11.93 -14.70 -8.62
CA SER A 296 12.18 -15.78 -9.56
C SER A 296 10.95 -16.66 -9.72
N GLU A 297 10.92 -17.44 -10.81
CA GLU A 297 9.85 -18.44 -11.03
C GLU A 297 9.72 -19.43 -9.85
N ALA A 298 10.81 -19.71 -9.15
CA ALA A 298 10.80 -20.59 -7.98
C ALA A 298 9.93 -20.05 -6.83
N ASP A 299 9.78 -18.73 -6.73
CA ASP A 299 8.88 -18.11 -5.75
C ASP A 299 7.41 -18.44 -6.07
N LEU A 300 7.06 -18.55 -7.35
CA LEU A 300 5.70 -18.79 -7.84
C LEU A 300 5.31 -20.28 -7.82
N THR A 301 6.27 -21.18 -8.01
CA THR A 301 6.04 -22.63 -8.14
C THR A 301 6.27 -23.43 -6.85
N GLN A 302 6.20 -22.76 -5.69
CA GLN A 302 6.33 -23.44 -4.40
C GLN A 302 5.21 -24.49 -4.23
N PRO A 303 5.52 -25.69 -3.70
CA PRO A 303 4.54 -26.75 -3.54
C PRO A 303 3.45 -26.36 -2.53
N ALA A 304 2.26 -26.89 -2.71
CA ALA A 304 1.18 -26.77 -1.74
C ALA A 304 1.62 -27.30 -0.36
N ALA A 305 1.21 -26.62 0.71
CA ALA A 305 1.43 -27.08 2.07
C ALA A 305 0.37 -28.10 2.49
N ASP A 306 0.78 -29.04 3.36
CA ASP A 306 -0.17 -29.86 4.08
C ASP A 306 -1.09 -28.98 4.95
N PRO A 307 -2.43 -29.21 4.93
CA PRO A 307 -3.35 -28.49 5.77
C PRO A 307 -3.01 -28.62 7.26
N ILE A 308 -3.12 -27.51 7.98
CA ILE A 308 -2.89 -27.49 9.43
C ILE A 308 -4.22 -27.46 10.21
N PRO A 309 -4.24 -27.93 11.47
CA PRO A 309 -5.36 -27.68 12.36
C PRO A 309 -5.61 -26.19 12.55
N TYR A 310 -6.86 -25.81 12.87
CA TYR A 310 -7.18 -24.44 13.23
C TYR A 310 -6.32 -23.97 14.40
N ARG A 311 -5.60 -22.86 14.21
CA ARG A 311 -4.71 -22.30 15.23
C ARG A 311 -4.73 -20.79 15.19
N TRP A 312 -4.80 -20.21 16.39
CA TRP A 312 -4.55 -18.80 16.64
C TRP A 312 -3.72 -18.68 17.92
N PRO A 313 -2.68 -17.84 17.97
CA PRO A 313 -1.90 -17.61 19.19
C PRO A 313 -2.83 -17.23 20.37
N GLY A 314 -2.74 -17.97 21.48
CA GLY A 314 -3.50 -17.64 22.70
C GLY A 314 -5.01 -17.98 22.68
N LYS A 315 -5.50 -18.77 21.71
CA LYS A 315 -6.88 -19.31 21.73
C LYS A 315 -6.86 -20.83 21.84
N GLN A 316 -7.81 -21.40 22.59
CA GLN A 316 -8.00 -22.86 22.63
C GLN A 316 -8.33 -23.38 21.23
N LYS A 317 -7.78 -24.56 20.90
CA LYS A 317 -8.22 -25.34 19.75
C LYS A 317 -9.73 -25.59 19.91
N PRO A 318 -10.55 -25.41 18.86
CA PRO A 318 -11.96 -25.72 18.92
C PRO A 318 -12.21 -27.19 19.27
#